data_AF-A0A2G4FAN1-F1
#
_entry.id   AF-A0A2G4FAN1-F1
#
_cell.length_a   1.000
_cell.length_b   1.000
_cell.length_c   1.000
_cell.angle_alpha   90.00
_cell.angle_beta   90.00
_cell.angle_gamma   90.00
#
_symmetry.space_group_name_H-M   'P 1'
#
loop_
_entity.id
_entity.type
_entity.pdbx_description
1 polymer ?
#
loop_
_entity_poly.entity_id
_entity_poly.type
_entity_poly.pdbx_seq_one_letter_code
_entity_poly.pdbx_strand_id
1 'polypeptide(L)' 'MRISRFPVDVARELLDAGYYRVDQLAGRSPESLLTEIISRNKEKLPAHFLPSLRMAVYFAESDSPDPKKLFLDQWQ' A
#
# COMPACT_ATOMS: atom_id res chain seq x y z
N MET A 1 -10.72 -1.50 2.44
CA MET A 1 -9.47 -0.88 2.91
C MET A 1 -9.70 0.59 3.31
N ARG A 2 -9.27 1.01 4.50
CA ARG A 2 -9.35 2.42 4.97
C ARG A 2 -8.03 2.81 5.63
N ILE A 3 -7.21 3.58 4.91
CA ILE A 3 -5.94 4.12 5.38
C ILE A 3 -5.98 5.62 5.11
N SER A 4 -5.71 6.44 6.13
CA SER A 4 -5.75 7.90 5.98
C SER A 4 -4.74 8.38 4.94
N ARG A 5 -5.16 9.28 4.05
CA ARG A 5 -4.32 9.89 2.98
C ARG A 5 -3.73 8.89 1.98
N PHE A 6 -4.32 7.71 1.90
CA PHE A 6 -3.88 6.69 0.96
C PHE A 6 -4.40 6.96 -0.45
N PRO A 7 -3.56 6.89 -1.50
CA PRO A 7 -4.01 7.08 -2.87
C PRO A 7 -5.06 6.06 -3.30
N VAL A 8 -6.11 6.55 -3.96
CA VAL A 8 -7.28 5.74 -4.36
C VAL A 8 -6.92 4.73 -5.45
N ASP A 9 -6.00 5.08 -6.34
CA ASP A 9 -5.47 4.20 -7.39
C ASP A 9 -4.73 3.00 -6.78
N VAL A 10 -3.82 3.23 -5.82
CA VAL A 10 -3.09 2.14 -5.14
C VAL A 10 -4.06 1.26 -4.35
N ALA A 11 -5.08 1.86 -3.71
CA ALA A 11 -6.12 1.11 -3.02
C ALA A 11 -6.89 0.20 -3.98
N ARG A 12 -7.24 0.67 -5.18
CA ARG A 12 -7.93 -0.14 -6.19
C ARG A 12 -7.09 -1.32 -6.63
N GLU A 13 -5.82 -1.10 -6.94
CA GLU A 13 -4.91 -2.17 -7.35
C GLU A 13 -4.72 -3.24 -6.26
N LEU A 14 -4.69 -2.85 -4.99
CA LEU A 14 -4.69 -3.81 -3.88
C LEU A 14 -5.98 -4.63 -3.82
N LEU A 15 -7.14 -4.01 -4.03
CA LEU A 15 -8.43 -4.72 -4.08
C LEU A 15 -8.48 -5.71 -5.25
N ASP A 16 -8.00 -5.30 -6.42
CA ASP A 16 -7.95 -6.14 -7.63
C ASP A 16 -6.92 -7.28 -7.48
N ALA A 17 -5.87 -7.06 -6.69
CA ALA A 17 -4.93 -8.11 -6.28
C ALA A 17 -5.47 -9.07 -5.20
N GLY A 18 -6.64 -8.80 -4.62
CA GLY A 18 -7.30 -9.65 -3.62
C GLY A 18 -7.10 -9.22 -2.15
N TYR A 19 -6.56 -8.03 -1.92
CA TYR A 19 -6.32 -7.46 -0.58
C TYR A 19 -7.46 -6.51 -0.19
N TYR A 20 -8.50 -7.06 0.42
CA TYR A 20 -9.72 -6.34 0.80
C TYR A 20 -9.61 -5.59 2.13
N ARG A 21 -8.77 -6.09 3.03
CA ARG A 21 -8.58 -5.57 4.38
C ARG A 21 -7.12 -5.20 4.65
N VAL A 22 -6.94 -4.25 5.56
CA VAL A 22 -5.63 -3.70 5.93
C VAL A 22 -4.77 -4.75 6.64
N ASP A 23 -5.37 -5.57 7.51
CA ASP A 23 -4.69 -6.64 8.26
C ASP A 23 -4.03 -7.69 7.35
N GLN A 24 -4.50 -7.85 6.10
CA GLN A 24 -3.88 -8.76 5.13
C GLN A 24 -2.51 -8.28 4.64
N LEU A 25 -2.17 -7.00 4.88
CA LEU A 25 -0.89 -6.42 4.50
C LEU A 25 0.18 -6.57 5.59
N ALA A 26 -0.21 -6.86 6.84
CA ALA A 26 0.73 -7.02 7.94
C ALA A 26 1.70 -8.18 7.68
N GLY A 27 3.00 -7.96 7.87
CA GLY A 27 4.04 -8.96 7.61
C GLY A 27 4.34 -9.23 6.12
N ARG A 28 3.74 -8.47 5.20
CA ARG A 28 4.08 -8.53 3.77
C ARG A 28 5.21 -7.55 3.43
N SER A 29 6.06 -7.92 2.47
CA SER A 29 6.99 -6.96 1.86
C SER A 29 6.25 -6.05 0.87
N PRO A 30 6.45 -4.72 0.94
CA PRO A 30 5.94 -3.77 -0.06
C PRO A 30 6.35 -4.10 -1.50
N GLU A 31 7.58 -4.58 -1.71
CA GLU A 31 8.13 -4.98 -3.00
C GLU A 31 7.43 -6.23 -3.55
N SER A 32 7.09 -7.19 -2.67
CA SER A 32 6.30 -8.37 -3.05
C SER A 32 4.89 -7.97 -3.48
N LEU A 33 4.23 -7.09 -2.70
CA LEU A 33 2.90 -6.58 -3.03
C LEU A 33 2.91 -5.84 -4.38
N LEU A 34 3.94 -5.03 -4.63
CA LEU A 34 4.11 -4.34 -5.91
C LEU A 34 4.24 -5.34 -7.07
N THR A 35 5.06 -6.38 -6.88
CA THR A 35 5.28 -7.43 -7.88
C THR A 35 3.97 -8.16 -8.20
N GLU A 36 3.18 -8.48 -7.19
CA GLU A 36 1.87 -9.12 -7.35
C GLU A 36 0.89 -8.22 -8.12
N ILE A 37 0.85 -6.92 -7.81
CA ILE A 37 0.04 -5.95 -8.54
C ILE A 37 0.48 -5.87 -10.01
N ILE A 38 1.77 -5.70 -10.29
CA ILE A 38 2.33 -5.66 -11.66
C ILE A 38 2.04 -6.96 -12.43
N SER A 39 2.10 -8.11 -11.76
CA SER A 39 1.83 -9.39 -12.42
C SER A 39 0.38 -9.51 -12.93
N ARG A 40 -0.55 -8.78 -12.28
CA ARG A 40 -1.98 -8.76 -12.61
C ARG A 40 -2.33 -7.60 -13.53
N ASN A 41 -1.67 -6.47 -13.35
CA ASN A 41 -1.87 -5.26 -14.14
C ASN A 41 -0.64 -4.99 -15.02
N LYS A 42 -0.79 -5.22 -16.33
CA LYS A 42 0.31 -5.07 -17.31
C LYS A 42 0.66 -3.61 -17.61
N GLU A 43 -0.05 -2.66 -17.02
CA GLU A 43 0.21 -1.23 -17.21
C GLU A 43 1.39 -0.75 -16.35
N LYS A 44 2.06 0.29 -16.84
CA LYS A 44 3.15 0.94 -16.11
C LYS A 44 2.56 1.67 -14.91
N LEU A 45 2.83 1.15 -13.71
CA LEU A 45 2.40 1.79 -12.47
C LEU A 45 3.17 3.10 -12.21
N PRO A 46 2.49 4.14 -11.68
CA PRO A 46 3.12 5.36 -11.19
C PRO A 46 4.19 5.12 -10.11
N ALA A 47 5.17 6.03 -10.02
CA ALA A 47 6.28 5.93 -9.07
C ALA A 47 5.85 5.96 -7.59
N HIS A 48 4.69 6.55 -7.26
CA HIS A 48 4.21 6.65 -5.88
C HIS A 48 3.66 5.33 -5.32
N PHE A 49 3.58 4.26 -6.11
CA PHE A 49 3.06 2.97 -5.68
C PHE A 49 3.88 2.34 -4.56
N LEU A 50 5.20 2.24 -4.72
CA LEU A 50 6.06 1.61 -3.71
C LEU A 50 6.04 2.39 -2.37
N PRO A 51 6.20 3.73 -2.34
CA PRO A 51 6.00 4.52 -1.12
C PRO A 51 4.64 4.31 -0.47
N SER A 52 3.57 4.22 -1.29
CA SER A 52 2.22 3.97 -0.79
C SER A 52 2.13 2.60 -0.12
N LEU A 53 2.67 1.55 -0.76
CA LEU A 53 2.66 0.20 -0.20
C LEU A 53 3.46 0.10 1.10
N ARG A 54 4.60 0.79 1.20
CA ARG A 54 5.36 0.91 2.46
C ARG A 54 4.52 1.52 3.58
N MET A 55 3.84 2.64 3.28
CA MET A 55 2.93 3.29 4.22
C MET A 55 1.77 2.36 4.62
N ALA A 56 1.23 1.60 3.68
CA ALA A 56 0.11 0.69 3.93
C ALA A 56 0.50 -0.47 4.84
N VAL A 57 1.68 -1.07 4.62
CA VAL A 57 2.23 -2.12 5.49
C VAL A 57 2.50 -1.56 6.88
N TYR A 58 3.15 -0.39 6.99
CA TYR A 58 3.36 0.27 8.29
C TYR A 58 2.05 0.52 9.04
N PHE A 59 1.03 1.02 8.34
CA PHE A 59 -0.28 1.26 8.95
C PHE A 59 -0.94 -0.04 9.40
N ALA A 60 -0.80 -1.13 8.64
CA ALA A 60 -1.33 -2.44 9.00
C ALA A 60 -0.64 -3.07 10.22
N GLU A 61 0.64 -2.77 10.42
CA GLU A 61 1.44 -3.29 11.53
C GLU A 61 1.37 -2.43 12.80
N SER A 62 0.74 -1.26 12.71
CA SER A 62 0.68 -0.29 13.80
C SER A 62 -0.74 -0.18 14.36
N ASP A 63 -0.93 -0.58 15.62
CA ASP A 63 -2.20 -0.36 16.34
C ASP A 63 -2.53 1.13 16.53
N SER A 64 -1.50 1.99 16.58
CA SER A 64 -1.62 3.44 16.73
C SER A 64 -0.56 4.15 15.87
N PRO A 65 -0.80 4.29 14.55
CA PRO A 65 0.19 4.84 13.63
C PRO A 65 0.40 6.34 13.86
N ASP A 66 1.66 6.78 13.88
CA ASP A 66 2.03 8.19 13.89
C ASP A 66 1.42 8.93 12.68
N PRO A 67 0.56 9.96 12.88
CA PRO A 67 -0.05 10.73 11.81
C PRO A 67 0.95 11.38 10.84
N LYS A 68 2.19 11.64 11.26
CA LYS A 68 3.25 12.17 10.39
C LYS A 68 3.76 11.14 9.40
N LYS A 69 3.74 9.86 9.76
CA LYS A 69 4.08 8.75 8.86
C LYS A 69 2.93 8.38 7.92
N LEU A 70 1.80 9.09 7.97
CA LEU A 70 0.70 8.94 7.01
C LEU A 70 0.76 9.98 5.88
N PHE A 71 1.93 10.58 5.65
CA PHE A 71 2.22 11.36 4.47
C PHE A 71 3.18 10.57 3.57
N LEU A 72 2.89 10.50 2.27
CA LEU A 72 3.67 9.71 1.30
C LEU A 72 5.11 10.19 1.13
N ASP A 73 5.37 11.46 1.43
CA ASP A 73 6.71 12.05 1.39
C ASP A 73 7.67 11.40 2.39
N GLN A 74 7.17 10.75 3.44
CA GLN A 74 7.97 10.02 4.42
C GLN A 74 8.49 8.66 3.93
N TRP A 75 8.09 8.21 2.73
CA TRP A 75 8.27 6.82 2.29
C TRP A 75 8.98 6.65 0.94
N GLN A 76 9.68 7.70 0.46
CA GLN A 76 10.44 7.70 -0.79
C GLN A 76 11.49 6.59 -0.84
#